data_AF-A0A920MUM2-F1
#
_entry.id   AF-A0A920MUM2-F1
#
_cell.length_a   1.000
_cell.length_b   1.000
_cell.length_c   1.000
_cell.angle_alpha   90.00
_cell.angle_beta   90.00
_cell.angle_gamma   90.00
#
_symmetry.space_group_name_H-M   'P 1'
#
loop_
_entity.id
_entity.type
_entity.pdbx_description
1 polymer ?
#
loop_
_entity_poly.entity_id
_entity_poly.type
_entity_poly.pdbx_seq_one_letter_code
_entity_poly.pdbx_strand_id
1 'polypeptide(L)'
;MKGPPIHLNPNMDNQQKYRSLEESFFFDDGSTMRTPIEGTVAVGAYNEDGAFISGKNKDGSYVANNPIDLTMDVLDRGQDRYNIYCAPCHSQVGDGKKGNFYSI
;
A
#
# COMPACT_ATOMS: atom_id res chain seq x y z
N MET A 1 15.57 -11.36 -30.85
CA MET A 1 14.80 -11.14 -29.61
C MET A 1 14.79 -12.44 -28.82
N LYS A 2 15.19 -12.44 -27.54
CA LYS A 2 15.10 -13.63 -26.68
C LYS A 2 13.66 -13.72 -26.15
N GLY A 3 12.95 -14.79 -26.50
CA GLY A 3 11.69 -15.14 -25.85
C GLY A 3 11.93 -15.74 -24.45
N PRO A 4 10.86 -16.13 -23.75
CA PRO A 4 10.97 -16.90 -22.51
C PRO A 4 11.86 -18.15 -22.72
N PRO A 5 12.67 -18.56 -21.72
CA PRO A 5 13.47 -19.77 -21.83
C PRO A 5 12.63 -21.02 -22.08
N ILE A 6 13.24 -22.04 -22.70
CA ILE A 6 12.61 -23.35 -22.86
C ILE A 6 12.42 -23.96 -21.47
N HIS A 7 11.18 -24.31 -21.15
CA HIS A 7 10.79 -24.88 -19.89
C HIS A 7 10.52 -26.37 -20.05
N LEU A 8 11.48 -27.21 -19.65
CA LEU A 8 11.49 -28.66 -19.97
C LEU A 8 10.35 -29.46 -19.29
N ASN A 9 9.88 -29.02 -18.12
CA ASN A 9 8.79 -29.67 -17.41
C ASN A 9 7.87 -28.63 -16.75
N PRO A 10 6.76 -28.24 -17.39
CA PRO A 10 5.87 -27.19 -16.91
C PRO A 10 4.74 -27.66 -15.97
N ASN A 11 4.77 -28.91 -15.49
CA ASN A 11 3.59 -29.59 -14.93
C ASN A 11 2.84 -28.80 -13.84
N MET A 12 3.55 -28.12 -12.93
CA MET A 12 2.92 -27.46 -11.76
C MET A 12 3.35 -26.00 -11.55
N ASP A 13 3.99 -25.40 -12.54
CA ASP A 13 4.45 -24.01 -12.47
C ASP A 13 3.27 -23.04 -12.66
N ASN A 14 2.40 -23.37 -13.63
CA ASN A 14 1.11 -22.72 -13.86
C ASN A 14 -0.01 -23.67 -13.44
N GLN A 15 -0.60 -23.40 -12.28
CA GLN A 15 -1.64 -24.26 -11.71
C GLN A 15 -3.03 -23.73 -12.12
N GLN A 16 -4.03 -24.61 -12.11
CA GLN A 16 -5.44 -24.24 -12.34
C GLN A 16 -6.06 -23.57 -11.10
N LYS A 17 -5.43 -22.50 -10.62
CA LYS A 17 -5.93 -21.62 -9.57
C LYS A 17 -5.43 -20.22 -9.86
N TYR A 18 -6.24 -19.22 -9.54
CA TYR A 18 -5.81 -17.84 -9.66
C TYR A 18 -4.90 -17.44 -8.50
N ARG A 19 -3.81 -16.75 -8.82
CA ARG A 19 -3.00 -15.99 -7.87
C ARG A 19 -3.46 -14.53 -7.85
N SER A 20 -3.08 -13.81 -6.79
CA SER A 20 -3.30 -12.37 -6.73
C SER A 20 -2.60 -11.67 -7.89
N LEU A 21 -3.31 -10.75 -8.55
CA LEU A 21 -2.83 -9.99 -9.72
C LEU A 21 -2.53 -10.83 -10.96
N GLU A 22 -3.08 -12.05 -11.04
CA GLU A 22 -3.13 -12.84 -12.27
C GLU A 22 -4.29 -12.36 -13.18
N GLU A 23 -4.19 -12.63 -14.47
CA GLU A 23 -5.27 -12.39 -15.44
C GLU A 23 -6.40 -13.42 -15.24
N SER A 24 -7.65 -12.97 -15.35
CA SER A 24 -8.84 -13.82 -15.35
C SER A 24 -9.55 -13.76 -16.68
N PHE A 25 -9.88 -14.92 -17.26
CA PHE A 25 -10.72 -14.99 -18.46
C PHE A 25 -12.22 -15.12 -18.14
N PHE A 26 -12.59 -15.09 -16.85
CA PHE A 26 -13.97 -15.25 -16.41
C PHE A 26 -14.69 -13.91 -16.22
N PHE A 27 -13.98 -12.88 -15.74
CA PHE A 27 -14.54 -11.54 -15.51
C PHE A 27 -14.22 -10.60 -16.66
N ASP A 28 -15.16 -9.71 -17.00
CA ASP A 28 -15.03 -8.76 -18.12
C ASP A 28 -13.84 -7.80 -17.99
N ASP A 29 -13.39 -7.53 -16.76
CA ASP A 29 -12.28 -6.64 -16.45
C ASP A 29 -10.91 -7.33 -16.42
N GLY A 30 -10.86 -8.64 -16.67
CA GLY A 30 -9.63 -9.42 -16.69
C GLY A 30 -8.98 -9.62 -15.31
N SER A 31 -9.62 -9.18 -14.22
CA SER A 31 -9.00 -9.15 -12.89
C SER A 31 -9.43 -10.33 -12.01
N THR A 32 -8.45 -11.04 -11.43
CA THR A 32 -8.70 -11.99 -10.34
C THR A 32 -8.98 -11.29 -9.01
N MET A 33 -8.48 -10.05 -8.84
CA MET A 33 -8.71 -9.24 -7.65
C MET A 33 -10.08 -8.59 -7.74
N ARG A 34 -11.04 -9.15 -6.99
CA ARG A 34 -12.39 -8.60 -6.90
C ARG A 34 -12.47 -7.55 -5.80
N THR A 35 -13.07 -6.41 -6.12
CA THR A 35 -13.38 -5.38 -5.14
C THR A 35 -14.45 -5.92 -4.16
N PRO A 36 -14.23 -5.84 -2.84
CA PRO A 36 -15.27 -6.14 -1.87
C PRO A 36 -16.50 -5.25 -2.08
N ILE A 37 -17.68 -5.76 -1.71
CA ILE A 37 -18.92 -4.97 -1.75
C ILE A 37 -18.77 -3.79 -0.79
N GLU A 38 -19.25 -2.61 -1.19
CA GLU A 38 -19.21 -1.40 -0.38
C GLU A 38 -19.85 -1.63 1.00
N GLY A 39 -19.25 -1.07 2.06
CA GLY A 39 -19.69 -1.25 3.44
C GLY A 39 -19.25 -2.56 4.10
N THR A 40 -18.56 -3.46 3.38
CA THR A 40 -18.01 -4.69 3.98
C THR A 40 -16.89 -4.35 4.96
N VAL A 41 -16.96 -4.89 6.18
CA VAL A 41 -15.90 -4.79 7.20
C VAL A 41 -15.25 -6.16 7.39
N ALA A 42 -13.94 -6.24 7.19
CA ALA A 42 -13.19 -7.48 7.40
C ALA A 42 -13.05 -7.79 8.91
N VAL A 43 -13.11 -9.07 9.26
CA VAL A 43 -12.86 -9.53 10.64
C VAL A 43 -11.45 -9.12 11.07
N GLY A 44 -11.34 -8.43 12.21
CA GLY A 44 -10.07 -7.92 12.74
C GLY A 44 -9.63 -6.56 12.16
N ALA A 45 -10.33 -6.01 11.17
CA ALA A 45 -10.05 -4.67 10.64
C ALA A 45 -10.89 -3.57 11.31
N TYR A 46 -11.88 -3.94 12.13
CA TYR A 46 -12.66 -2.97 12.89
C TYR A 46 -11.82 -2.38 14.03
N ASN A 47 -11.80 -1.05 14.11
CA ASN A 47 -11.18 -0.32 15.21
C ASN A 47 -12.16 0.80 15.65
N GLU A 48 -12.37 0.91 16.96
CA GLU A 48 -13.30 1.87 17.57
C GLU A 48 -12.68 3.26 17.76
N ASP A 49 -11.35 3.35 17.71
CA ASP A 49 -10.61 4.57 17.89
C ASP A 49 -10.58 5.39 16.58
N GLY A 50 -11.58 6.25 16.44
CA GLY A 50 -11.66 7.20 15.32
C GLY A 50 -10.47 8.16 15.24
N ALA A 51 -9.82 8.48 16.36
CA ALA A 51 -8.64 9.33 16.39
C ALA A 51 -7.45 8.63 15.73
N PHE A 52 -7.23 7.36 16.05
CA PHE A 52 -6.17 6.54 15.45
C PHE A 52 -6.39 6.27 13.96
N ILE A 53 -7.62 5.96 13.54
CA ILE A 53 -7.91 5.55 12.15
C ILE A 53 -7.99 6.76 11.21
N SER A 54 -8.63 7.84 11.66
CA SER A 54 -9.05 8.95 10.77
C SER A 54 -8.43 10.31 11.13
N GLY A 55 -7.72 10.40 12.26
CA GLY A 55 -7.20 11.68 12.77
C GLY A 55 -8.29 12.64 13.26
N LYS A 56 -9.50 12.13 13.57
CA LYS A 56 -10.64 12.93 14.05
C LYS A 56 -11.19 12.44 15.39
N ASN A 57 -11.56 13.38 16.24
CA ASN A 57 -12.29 13.14 17.48
C ASN A 57 -13.75 12.75 17.19
N LYS A 58 -14.46 12.28 18.22
CA LYS A 58 -15.88 11.88 18.13
C LYS A 58 -16.82 13.00 17.68
N ASP A 59 -16.45 14.26 17.95
CA ASP A 59 -17.19 15.45 17.54
C ASP A 59 -16.87 15.89 16.10
N GLY A 60 -15.96 15.18 15.41
CA GLY A 60 -15.52 15.49 14.04
C GLY A 60 -14.37 16.50 13.95
N SER A 61 -13.91 17.05 15.07
CA SER A 61 -12.72 17.92 15.10
C SER A 61 -11.44 17.13 14.83
N TYR A 62 -10.39 17.79 14.32
CA TYR A 62 -9.09 17.14 14.12
C TYR A 62 -8.38 16.92 15.45
N VAL A 63 -7.71 15.77 15.57
CA VAL A 63 -6.90 15.44 16.75
C VAL A 63 -5.66 16.33 16.77
N ALA A 64 -5.36 16.94 17.93
CA ALA A 64 -4.24 17.86 18.09
C ALA A 64 -2.88 17.17 18.30
N ASN A 65 -2.88 15.98 18.91
CA ASN A 65 -1.68 15.22 19.25
C ASN A 65 -1.73 13.83 18.61
N ASN A 66 -0.58 13.28 18.23
CA ASN A 66 -0.53 11.93 17.69
C ASN A 66 -0.95 10.92 18.79
N PRO A 67 -1.96 10.06 18.55
CA PRO A 67 -2.44 9.09 19.55
C PRO A 67 -1.49 7.89 19.76
N ILE A 68 -0.42 7.75 18.96
CA ILE A 68 0.58 6.68 19.15
C ILE A 68 1.77 7.17 19.96
N ASP A 69 2.38 6.26 20.72
CA ASP A 69 3.63 6.52 21.42
C ASP A 69 4.77 6.74 20.41
N LEU A 70 5.39 7.92 20.46
CA LEU A 70 6.46 8.32 19.54
C LEU A 70 7.84 7.84 20.02
N THR A 71 8.05 6.52 19.99
CA THR A 71 9.36 5.92 20.22
C THR A 71 10.31 6.18 19.05
N MET A 72 11.62 5.99 19.26
CA MET A 72 12.59 6.10 18.16
C MET A 72 12.29 5.13 17.02
N ASP A 73 11.88 3.89 17.31
CA ASP A 73 11.49 2.91 16.28
C ASP A 73 10.33 3.42 15.41
N VAL A 74 9.34 4.10 16.01
CA VAL A 74 8.21 4.71 15.29
C VAL A 74 8.70 5.86 14.42
N LEU A 75 9.61 6.70 14.92
CA LEU A 75 10.18 7.82 14.16
C LEU A 75 11.04 7.36 12.98
N ASP A 76 11.90 6.36 13.20
CA ASP A 76 12.75 5.79 12.15
C ASP A 76 11.89 5.13 11.05
N ARG A 77 10.85 4.39 11.44
CA ARG A 77 9.83 3.86 10.53
C ARG A 77 9.12 4.98 9.75
N GLY A 78 8.77 6.08 10.44
CA GLY A 78 8.14 7.25 9.85
C GLY A 78 9.01 7.92 8.79
N GLN A 79 10.31 8.08 9.07
CA GLN A 79 11.27 8.64 8.11
C GLN A 79 11.42 7.75 6.87
N ASP A 80 11.53 6.43 7.03
CA ASP A 80 11.54 5.48 5.91
C ASP A 80 10.29 5.63 5.03
N ARG A 81 9.10 5.64 5.63
CA ARG A 81 7.83 5.78 4.89
C ARG A 81 7.71 7.14 4.19
N TYR A 82 8.12 8.22 4.84
CA TYR A 82 8.14 9.55 4.24
C TYR A 82 9.05 9.58 3.00
N ASN A 83 10.25 9.01 3.10
CA ASN A 83 11.21 8.98 2.00
C ASN A 83 10.72 8.13 0.81
N ILE A 84 9.95 7.07 1.05
CA ILE A 84 9.38 6.22 0.00
C ILE A 84 8.21 6.92 -0.72
N TYR A 85 7.26 7.49 0.02
CA TYR A 85 5.97 7.92 -0.57
C TYR A 85 5.82 9.43 -0.71
N CYS A 86 6.42 10.23 0.18
CA CYS A 86 6.19 11.68 0.25
C CYS A 86 7.34 12.48 -0.38
N ALA A 87 8.58 12.12 -0.08
CA ALA A 87 9.77 12.83 -0.54
C ALA A 87 9.92 12.95 -2.07
N PRO A 88 9.43 12.00 -2.92
CA PRO A 88 9.47 12.18 -4.38
C PRO A 88 8.81 13.48 -4.87
N CYS A 89 7.81 13.98 -4.14
CA CYS A 89 7.14 15.25 -4.43
C CYS A 89 7.52 16.36 -3.44
N HIS A 90 7.76 16.02 -2.17
CA HIS A 90 7.95 16.99 -1.09
C HIS A 90 9.40 17.25 -0.67
N SER A 91 10.38 16.59 -1.33
CA SER A 91 11.79 16.55 -0.92
C SER A 91 12.00 15.87 0.43
N GLN A 92 13.24 15.49 0.77
CA GLN A 92 13.53 14.85 2.06
C GLN A 92 13.42 15.82 3.25
N VAL A 93 13.54 17.12 2.99
CA VAL A 93 13.45 18.17 4.02
C VAL A 93 12.07 18.83 4.07
N GLY A 94 11.12 18.41 3.22
CA GLY A 94 9.75 18.91 3.21
C GLY A 94 9.57 20.28 2.57
N ASP A 95 10.56 20.80 1.84
CA ASP A 95 10.51 22.13 1.23
C ASP A 95 9.83 22.15 -0.16
N GLY A 96 9.34 21.02 -0.64
CA GLY A 96 8.60 20.91 -1.91
C GLY A 96 9.47 21.10 -3.16
N LYS A 97 10.79 21.21 -3.01
CA LYS A 97 11.70 21.32 -4.15
C LYS A 97 11.99 19.92 -4.67
N LYS A 98 11.54 19.65 -5.90
CA LYS A 98 11.92 18.42 -6.60
C LYS A 98 13.44 18.37 -6.72
N GLY A 99 14.09 17.54 -5.92
CA GLY A 99 15.49 17.19 -6.13
C GLY A 99 15.58 16.36 -7.40
N ASN A 100 16.51 16.68 -8.31
CA ASN A 100 16.89 15.77 -9.38
C ASN A 100 17.49 14.51 -8.73
N PHE A 101 16.66 13.51 -8.45
CA PHE A 101 17.05 12.26 -7.80
C PHE A 101 17.89 11.34 -8.70
N TYR A 102 18.28 11.81 -9.89
CA TYR A 102 19.18 11.10 -10.81
C TYR A 102 20.20 12.08 -11.41
N SER A 103 21.34 12.21 -10.73
CA SER A 103 22.59 12.64 -11.35
C SER A 103 23.69 11.80 -10.70
N ILE A 104 23.82 10.58 -11.20
CA ILE A 104 25.02 9.75 -11.16
C ILE A 104 25.42 9.54 -12.61
#